data_AF-A0A067F3I9-F1
#
_entry.id   AF-A0A067F3I9-F1
#
_cell.length_a   1.000
_cell.length_b   1.000
_cell.length_c   1.000
_cell.angle_alpha   90.00
_cell.angle_beta   90.00
_cell.angle_gamma   90.00
#
_symmetry.space_group_name_H-M   'P 1'
#
loop_
_entity.id
_entity.type
_entity.pdbx_description
1 polymer ?
#
loop_
_entity_poly.entity_id
_entity_poly.type
_entity_poly.pdbx_seq_one_letter_code
_entity_poly.pdbx_strand_id
1 'polypeptide(L)'
;MTKTEETEVIVLVSLFNWIQKTKPAAKKRSKFRKFLDTYCDSVDYFSALRLILPSLDRERGSYGLKESVLANCLIDALGMSKDSADAVRLINWRKGGAAPNAGNFPMVAAEVLQRRQGMISGGLTIKELNDLLDRLASSEN
;
A
#
# COMPACT_ATOMS: atom_id res chain seq x y z
N MET A 1 -8.99 13.97 16.84
CA MET A 1 -8.63 13.35 15.55
C MET A 1 -8.12 14.48 14.68
N THR A 2 -6.92 14.33 14.11
CA THR A 2 -6.30 15.37 13.28
C THR A 2 -6.90 15.33 11.87
N LYS A 3 -6.81 16.43 11.13
CA LYS A 3 -7.19 16.48 9.71
C LYS A 3 -6.43 15.43 8.89
N THR A 4 -5.20 15.14 9.29
CA THR A 4 -4.36 14.10 8.67
C THR A 4 -4.92 12.71 8.90
N GLU A 5 -5.38 12.42 10.10
CA GLU A 5 -6.01 11.15 10.47
C GLU A 5 -7.32 10.89 9.69
N GLU A 6 -8.12 11.93 9.44
CA GLU A 6 -9.37 11.88 8.67
C GLU A 6 -9.17 11.78 7.15
N THR A 7 -7.98 12.10 6.66
CA THR A 7 -7.71 12.06 5.22
C THR A 7 -7.78 10.63 4.70
N GLU A 8 -8.54 10.41 3.62
CA GLU A 8 -8.60 9.11 2.96
C GLU A 8 -7.25 8.69 2.35
N VAL A 9 -6.91 7.41 2.51
CA VAL A 9 -5.67 6.80 1.97
C VAL A 9 -5.57 6.96 0.45
N ILE A 10 -6.69 7.07 -0.26
CA ILE A 10 -6.69 7.29 -1.72
C ILE A 10 -5.95 8.57 -2.13
N VAL A 11 -5.93 9.59 -1.27
CA VAL A 11 -5.17 10.83 -1.49
C VAL A 11 -3.68 10.54 -1.48
N LEU A 12 -3.22 9.73 -0.52
CA LEU A 12 -1.82 9.31 -0.40
C LEU A 12 -1.40 8.42 -1.57
N VAL A 13 -2.24 7.47 -1.97
CA VAL A 13 -2.02 6.62 -3.14
C VAL A 13 -1.92 7.47 -4.42
N SER A 14 -2.78 8.49 -4.55
CA SER A 14 -2.74 9.43 -5.68
C SER A 14 -1.43 10.22 -5.73
N LEU A 15 -0.88 10.63 -4.56
CA LEU A 15 0.44 11.23 -4.46
C LEU A 15 1.53 10.27 -4.96
N PHE A 16 1.56 9.03 -4.47
CA PHE A 16 2.57 8.03 -4.87
C PHE A 16 2.53 7.75 -6.38
N ASN A 17 1.33 7.52 -6.94
CA ASN A 17 1.14 7.30 -8.37
C ASN A 17 1.65 8.48 -9.21
N TRP A 18 1.39 9.71 -8.77
CA TRP A 18 1.85 10.91 -9.47
C TRP A 18 3.37 11.06 -9.37
N ILE A 19 3.95 10.85 -8.19
CA ILE A 19 5.40 10.94 -7.96
C ILE A 19 6.14 9.87 -8.78
N GLN A 20 5.62 8.65 -8.84
CA GLN A 20 6.22 7.54 -9.59
C GLN A 20 6.31 7.86 -11.09
N LYS A 21 5.26 8.48 -11.66
CA LYS A 21 5.20 8.84 -13.09
C LYS A 21 5.98 10.12 -13.43
N THR A 22 6.30 10.94 -12.45
CA THR A 22 7.00 12.22 -12.65
C THR A 22 8.51 12.00 -12.72
N LYS A 23 9.19 12.50 -13.76
CA LYS A 23 10.65 12.44 -13.84
C LYS A 23 11.35 13.56 -13.05
N PRO A 24 10.99 14.86 -13.20
CA PRO A 24 11.76 15.94 -12.59
C PRO A 24 11.62 15.98 -11.06
N ALA A 25 12.75 15.97 -10.34
CA ALA A 25 12.77 15.98 -8.88
C ALA A 25 12.13 17.24 -8.27
N ALA A 26 12.29 18.40 -8.90
CA ALA A 26 11.65 19.65 -8.45
C ALA A 26 10.12 19.55 -8.45
N LYS A 27 9.53 18.91 -9.48
CA LYS A 27 8.09 18.67 -9.56
C LYS A 27 7.60 17.70 -8.48
N LYS A 28 8.37 16.63 -8.20
CA LYS A 28 8.10 15.70 -7.08
C LYS A 28 8.04 16.45 -5.75
N ARG A 29 9.07 17.27 -5.47
CA ARG A 29 9.14 18.08 -4.23
C ARG A 29 7.98 19.06 -4.11
N SER A 30 7.64 19.75 -5.19
CA SER A 30 6.50 20.70 -5.20
C SER A 30 5.17 19.99 -4.91
N LYS A 31 4.91 18.84 -5.53
CA LYS A 31 3.69 18.07 -5.27
C LYS A 31 3.64 17.52 -3.84
N PHE A 32 4.76 17.03 -3.34
CA PHE A 32 4.87 16.56 -1.96
C PHE A 32 4.63 17.69 -0.95
N ARG A 33 5.23 18.88 -1.16
CA ARG A 33 4.98 20.06 -0.33
C ARG A 33 3.49 20.42 -0.33
N LYS A 34 2.85 20.45 -1.50
CA LYS A 34 1.41 20.72 -1.59
C LYS A 34 0.59 19.68 -0.81
N PHE A 35 0.96 18.41 -0.84
CA PHE A 35 0.30 17.39 -0.02
C PHE A 35 0.42 17.70 1.47
N LEU A 36 1.63 18.00 1.96
CA LEU A 36 1.85 18.37 3.36
C LEU A 36 1.01 19.58 3.75
N ASP A 37 1.05 20.66 2.98
CA ASP A 37 0.33 21.90 3.31
C ASP A 37 -1.20 21.73 3.26
N THR A 38 -1.69 20.75 2.49
CA THR A 38 -3.14 20.57 2.26
C THR A 38 -3.76 19.54 3.19
N TYR A 39 -3.05 18.45 3.50
CA TYR A 39 -3.59 17.29 4.20
C TYR A 39 -2.88 16.97 5.52
N CYS A 40 -1.68 17.49 5.74
CA CYS A 40 -1.00 17.33 7.02
C CYS A 40 -1.30 18.52 7.95
N ASP A 41 -1.66 18.24 9.20
CA ASP A 41 -1.75 19.27 10.22
C ASP A 41 -0.35 19.70 10.65
N SER A 42 -0.18 20.99 10.96
CA SER A 42 1.10 21.54 11.41
C SER A 42 1.59 20.94 12.74
N VAL A 43 0.68 20.34 13.49
CA VAL A 43 0.95 19.70 14.78
C VAL A 43 1.21 18.19 14.67
N ASP A 44 0.81 17.54 13.58
CA ASP A 44 0.98 16.09 13.39
C ASP A 44 1.23 15.75 11.90
N TYR A 45 2.50 15.69 11.55
CA TYR A 45 2.95 15.11 10.28
C TYR A 45 3.19 13.60 10.39
N PHE A 46 3.29 13.07 11.61
CA PHE A 46 3.81 11.73 11.85
C PHE A 46 2.89 10.65 11.27
N SER A 47 1.57 10.82 11.47
CA SER A 47 0.53 9.92 10.95
C SER A 47 0.63 9.64 9.44
N ALA A 48 0.96 10.66 8.64
CA ALA A 48 1.19 10.50 7.20
C ALA A 48 2.63 10.12 6.86
N LEU A 49 3.63 10.74 7.52
CA LEU A 49 5.04 10.51 7.20
C LEU A 49 5.49 9.08 7.46
N ARG A 50 4.96 8.39 8.47
CA ARG A 50 5.28 6.98 8.72
C ARG A 50 4.86 6.05 7.57
N LEU A 51 3.81 6.41 6.83
CA LEU A 51 3.38 5.67 5.63
C LEU A 51 4.22 6.03 4.38
N ILE A 52 4.76 7.25 4.33
CA ILE A 52 5.58 7.75 3.21
C ILE A 52 7.03 7.29 3.32
N LEU A 53 7.56 7.25 4.55
CA LEU A 53 8.92 6.88 4.89
C LEU A 53 8.90 5.68 5.85
N PRO A 54 8.34 4.52 5.45
CA PRO A 54 8.12 3.39 6.35
C PRO A 54 9.42 2.83 6.94
N SER A 55 10.56 2.98 6.25
CA SER A 55 11.86 2.56 6.77
C SER A 55 12.37 3.40 7.94
N LEU A 56 11.74 4.54 8.21
CA LEU A 56 12.07 5.42 9.34
C LEU A 56 11.08 5.28 10.50
N ASP A 57 10.03 4.47 10.34
CA ASP A 57 9.12 4.14 11.42
C ASP A 57 9.84 3.25 12.44
N ARG A 58 9.95 3.75 13.67
CA ARG A 58 10.61 3.05 14.79
C ARG A 58 9.61 2.56 15.84
N GLU A 59 8.36 2.99 15.75
CA GLU A 59 7.31 2.56 16.68
C GLU A 59 6.74 1.22 16.25
N ARG A 60 6.58 1.00 14.93
CA ARG A 60 6.20 -0.31 14.41
C ARG A 60 7.41 -1.21 14.27
N GLY A 61 7.34 -2.38 14.90
CA GLY A 61 8.27 -3.47 14.66
C GLY A 61 8.09 -4.08 13.26
N SER A 62 8.76 -5.21 13.02
CA SER A 62 8.52 -6.00 11.81
C SER A 62 7.10 -6.56 11.81
N TYR A 63 6.41 -6.49 10.67
CA TYR A 63 5.11 -7.16 10.51
C TYR A 63 5.24 -8.69 10.40
N GLY A 64 6.44 -9.24 10.26
CA GLY A 64 6.66 -10.68 10.09
C GLY A 64 6.07 -11.28 8.80
N LEU A 65 5.57 -10.45 7.88
CA LEU A 65 4.90 -10.89 6.66
C LEU A 65 5.88 -11.04 5.49
N LYS A 66 5.86 -12.22 4.87
CA LYS A 66 6.52 -12.48 3.58
C LYS A 66 5.50 -12.44 2.45
N GLU A 67 5.96 -12.24 1.22
CA GLU A 67 5.11 -12.18 0.04
C GLU A 67 4.29 -13.47 -0.16
N SER A 68 4.83 -14.63 0.24
CA SER A 68 4.09 -15.90 0.21
C SER A 68 2.86 -15.92 1.12
N VAL A 69 2.96 -15.28 2.30
CA VAL A 69 1.83 -15.18 3.24
C VAL A 69 0.80 -14.21 2.67
N LEU A 70 1.25 -13.05 2.20
CA LEU A 70 0.38 -12.06 1.54
C LEU A 70 -0.36 -12.65 0.34
N ALA A 71 0.29 -13.49 -0.47
CA ALA A 71 -0.34 -14.19 -1.59
C ALA A 71 -1.52 -15.07 -1.13
N ASN A 72 -1.30 -15.86 -0.07
CA ASN A 72 -2.35 -16.71 0.50
C ASN A 72 -3.49 -15.86 1.09
N CYS A 73 -3.19 -14.80 1.83
CA CYS A 73 -4.20 -13.89 2.37
C CYS A 73 -5.09 -13.29 1.26
N LEU A 74 -4.50 -12.89 0.12
CA LEU A 74 -5.25 -12.37 -1.02
C LEU A 74 -6.11 -13.45 -1.68
N ILE A 75 -5.61 -14.68 -1.80
CA ILE A 75 -6.36 -15.83 -2.34
C ILE A 75 -7.58 -16.12 -1.48
N ASP A 76 -7.39 -16.20 -0.17
CA ASP A 76 -8.45 -16.51 0.78
C ASP A 76 -9.48 -15.37 0.86
N ALA A 77 -9.03 -14.12 0.95
CA ALA A 77 -9.91 -12.94 1.03
C ALA A 77 -10.77 -12.74 -0.23
N LEU A 78 -10.27 -13.15 -1.41
CA LEU A 78 -10.99 -13.05 -2.67
C LEU A 78 -11.76 -14.35 -3.04
N GLY A 79 -11.75 -15.36 -2.17
CA GLY A 79 -12.41 -16.65 -2.42
C GLY A 79 -11.90 -17.36 -3.67
N MET A 80 -10.61 -17.20 -4.00
CA MET A 80 -10.03 -17.80 -5.21
C MET A 80 -9.76 -19.30 -5.00
N SER A 81 -10.10 -20.11 -6.00
CA SER A 81 -9.52 -21.45 -6.09
C SER A 81 -8.00 -21.34 -6.23
N LYS A 82 -7.25 -22.16 -5.48
CA LYS A 82 -5.78 -22.22 -5.53
C LYS A 82 -5.24 -22.58 -6.92
N ASP A 83 -6.06 -23.25 -7.74
CA ASP A 83 -5.71 -23.66 -9.10
C ASP A 83 -6.09 -22.61 -10.15
N SER A 84 -6.76 -21.52 -9.74
CA SER A 84 -7.09 -20.43 -10.68
C SER A 84 -5.81 -19.75 -11.19
N ALA A 85 -5.84 -19.27 -12.44
CA ALA A 85 -4.71 -18.59 -13.05
C ALA A 85 -4.16 -17.43 -12.19
N ASP A 86 -5.04 -16.73 -11.47
CA ASP A 86 -4.67 -15.61 -10.60
C ASP A 86 -4.03 -16.06 -9.30
N ALA A 87 -4.55 -17.11 -8.66
CA ALA A 87 -3.94 -17.69 -7.47
C ALA A 87 -2.55 -18.26 -7.80
N VAL A 88 -2.44 -19.01 -8.90
CA VAL A 88 -1.15 -19.52 -9.40
C VAL A 88 -0.18 -18.38 -9.69
N ARG A 89 -0.66 -17.26 -10.27
CA ARG A 89 0.16 -16.07 -10.54
C ARG A 89 0.66 -15.38 -9.26
N LEU A 90 -0.18 -15.27 -8.23
CA LEU A 90 0.20 -14.71 -6.92
C LEU A 90 1.22 -15.61 -6.21
N ILE A 91 0.98 -16.92 -6.15
CA ILE A 91 1.88 -17.90 -5.51
C ILE A 91 3.24 -17.91 -6.22
N ASN A 92 3.23 -17.92 -7.55
CA ASN A 92 4.43 -17.98 -8.38
C ASN A 92 4.87 -16.59 -8.86
N TRP A 93 4.69 -15.54 -8.06
CA TRP A 93 4.96 -14.15 -8.46
C TRP A 93 6.39 -13.92 -9.01
N ARG A 94 7.37 -14.71 -8.54
CA ARG A 94 8.76 -14.72 -9.03
C ARG A 94 8.95 -15.45 -10.37
N LYS A 95 8.17 -16.50 -10.61
CA LYS A 95 8.31 -17.40 -11.77
C LYS A 95 7.31 -16.97 -12.84
N GLY A 96 7.69 -15.98 -13.64
CA GLY A 96 6.85 -15.45 -14.73
C GLY A 96 7.49 -15.51 -16.11
N GLY A 97 8.76 -15.92 -16.26
CA GLY A 97 9.46 -15.80 -17.54
C GLY A 97 9.42 -14.34 -18.04
N ALA A 98 8.89 -14.12 -19.25
CA ALA A 98 8.68 -12.80 -19.85
C ALA A 98 7.38 -12.09 -19.41
N ALA A 99 6.63 -12.64 -18.45
CA ALA A 99 5.40 -12.03 -17.97
C ALA A 99 5.68 -10.65 -17.33
N PRO A 100 4.83 -9.64 -17.59
CA PRO A 100 4.93 -8.34 -16.95
C PRO A 100 5.05 -8.47 -15.43
N ASN A 101 5.90 -7.64 -14.82
CA ASN A 101 6.05 -7.54 -13.37
C ASN A 101 6.52 -8.82 -12.66
N ALA A 102 7.05 -9.83 -13.37
CA ALA A 102 7.71 -10.98 -12.75
C ALA A 102 8.82 -10.53 -11.78
N GLY A 103 8.81 -11.05 -10.55
CA GLY A 103 9.74 -10.62 -9.51
C GLY A 103 9.37 -9.31 -8.79
N ASN A 104 8.19 -8.73 -9.06
CA ASN A 104 7.66 -7.58 -8.33
C ASN A 104 6.27 -7.90 -7.74
N PHE A 105 6.25 -8.52 -6.55
CA PHE A 105 5.01 -8.97 -5.91
C PHE A 105 3.93 -7.89 -5.81
N PRO A 106 4.20 -6.64 -5.34
CA PRO A 106 3.18 -5.59 -5.27
C PRO A 106 2.49 -5.31 -6.61
N MET A 107 3.25 -5.30 -7.71
CA MET A 107 2.68 -5.07 -9.04
C MET A 107 1.85 -6.26 -9.52
N VAL A 108 2.31 -7.50 -9.25
CA VAL A 108 1.54 -8.72 -9.56
C VAL A 108 0.22 -8.76 -8.79
N ALA A 109 0.26 -8.43 -7.50
CA ALA A 109 -0.94 -8.35 -6.66
C ALA A 109 -1.91 -7.28 -7.18
N ALA A 110 -1.41 -6.10 -7.56
CA ALA A 110 -2.23 -5.04 -8.13
C ALA A 110 -2.93 -5.47 -9.43
N GLU A 111 -2.24 -6.17 -10.34
CA GLU A 111 -2.83 -6.70 -11.58
C GLU A 111 -3.96 -7.71 -11.33
N VAL A 112 -3.77 -8.59 -10.33
CA VAL A 112 -4.80 -9.57 -9.94
C VAL A 112 -6.00 -8.87 -9.31
N LEU A 113 -5.75 -7.92 -8.39
CA LEU A 113 -6.80 -7.14 -7.73
C LEU A 113 -7.62 -6.32 -8.72
N GLN A 114 -6.98 -5.63 -9.67
CA GLN A 114 -7.66 -4.83 -10.69
C GLN A 114 -8.58 -5.65 -11.61
N ARG A 115 -8.27 -6.93 -11.86
CA ARG A 115 -9.14 -7.81 -12.66
C ARG A 115 -10.35 -8.34 -11.89
N ARG A 116 -10.28 -8.34 -10.56
CA ARG A 116 -11.30 -8.96 -9.68
C ARG A 116 -12.13 -7.97 -8.90
N GLN A 117 -11.64 -6.76 -8.71
CA GLN A 117 -12.24 -5.73 -7.88
C GLN A 117 -12.39 -4.42 -8.67
N GLY A 118 -13.41 -3.65 -8.34
CA GLY A 118 -13.56 -2.29 -8.86
C GLY A 118 -12.45 -1.37 -8.32
N MET A 119 -12.15 -0.29 -9.05
CA MET A 119 -11.16 0.71 -8.62
C MET A 119 -11.71 1.70 -7.58
N ILE A 120 -12.87 1.41 -6.98
CA ILE A 120 -13.56 2.29 -6.04
C ILE A 120 -12.86 2.20 -4.68
N SER A 121 -12.49 3.36 -4.11
CA SER A 121 -11.94 3.44 -2.75
C SER A 121 -12.98 3.01 -1.74
N GLY A 122 -12.58 2.20 -0.76
CA GLY A 122 -13.43 1.83 0.39
C GLY A 122 -13.56 2.93 1.45
N GLY A 123 -13.04 4.14 1.19
CA GLY A 123 -13.09 5.26 2.15
C GLY A 123 -12.14 5.12 3.34
N LEU A 124 -11.18 4.17 3.29
CA LEU A 124 -10.24 3.92 4.38
C LEU A 124 -9.41 5.19 4.66
N THR A 125 -9.44 5.64 5.91
CA THR A 125 -8.68 6.81 6.38
C THR A 125 -7.25 6.46 6.78
N ILE A 126 -6.38 7.47 6.84
CA ILE A 126 -5.00 7.30 7.33
C ILE A 126 -4.99 6.75 8.75
N LYS A 127 -5.90 7.19 9.62
CA LYS A 127 -6.02 6.66 10.97
C LYS A 127 -6.34 5.17 10.97
N GLU A 128 -7.38 4.77 10.26
CA GLU A 128 -7.80 3.36 10.22
C GLU A 128 -6.72 2.46 9.64
N LEU A 129 -6.03 2.90 8.58
CA LEU A 129 -4.89 2.16 8.04
C LEU A 129 -3.77 2.02 9.07
N ASN A 130 -3.45 3.10 9.78
CA ASN A 130 -2.44 3.07 10.83
C ASN A 130 -2.85 2.11 11.96
N ASP A 131 -4.08 2.20 12.46
CA ASP A 131 -4.61 1.32 13.51
C ASP A 131 -4.54 -0.17 13.09
N LEU A 132 -4.84 -0.48 11.81
CA LEU A 132 -4.73 -1.84 11.27
C LEU A 132 -3.27 -2.32 11.20
N LEU A 133 -2.34 -1.45 10.82
CA LEU A 133 -0.91 -1.76 10.80
C LEU A 133 -0.33 -1.90 12.21
N ASP A 134 -0.80 -1.12 13.19
CA ASP A 134 -0.42 -1.24 14.59
C ASP A 134 -0.91 -2.56 15.19
N ARG A 135 -2.16 -2.95 14.87
CA ARG A 135 -2.68 -4.27 15.22
C ARG A 135 -1.85 -5.38 14.59
N LEU A 136 -1.47 -5.25 13.33
CA LEU A 136 -0.64 -6.24 12.64
C LEU A 136 0.77 -6.35 13.27
N ALA A 137 1.38 -5.23 13.65
CA ALA A 137 2.70 -5.21 14.27
C ALA A 137 2.70 -5.73 15.72
N SER A 138 1.57 -5.65 16.42
CA SER A 138 1.38 -6.15 17.79
C SER A 138 0.82 -7.57 17.87
N SER A 139 0.30 -8.10 16.76
CA SER A 139 -0.14 -9.49 16.68
C SER A 139 1.09 -10.39 16.56
N GLU A 140 1.26 -11.34 17.47
CA GLU A 140 2.21 -12.44 17.26
C GLU A 140 1.73 -13.28 16.06
N ASN A 141 2.52 -13.33 14.98
CA ASN A 141 2.30 -14.19 13.82
C ASN A 141 2.94 -15.56 14.00
#